data_AF-A0A7S1Z7C9-F1
#
_entry.id   AF-A0A7S1Z7C9-F1
#
_cell.length_a   1.000
_cell.length_b   1.000
_cell.length_c   1.000
_cell.angle_alpha   90.00
_cell.angle_beta   90.00
_cell.angle_gamma   90.00
#
_symmetry.space_group_name_H-M   'P 1'
#
loop_
_entity.id
_entity.type
_entity.pdbx_description
1 polymer ?
#
loop_
_entity_poly.entity_id
_entity_poly.type
_entity_poly.pdbx_seq_one_letter_code
_entity_poly.pdbx_strand_id
1 'polypeptide(L)'
;SGISFGHQFKSMFCNSISAVGNLGEMYERNLGQSRHKVNMLNRGDTGLVYFHPIGGSGTIGPGPGEGGKLKRILKRGRLRCGILLQDLGGFGMYDTESDQWSGLDVDFC
;
A
#
# COMPACT_ATOMS: atom_id res chain seq x y z
N SER A 1 -14.32 -4.09 20.27
CA SER A 1 -13.63 -3.40 19.17
C SER A 1 -13.29 -1.99 19.63
N GLY A 2 -12.03 -1.78 20.03
CA GLY A 2 -11.58 -0.60 20.78
C GLY A 2 -11.39 0.63 19.90
N ILE A 3 -11.81 1.78 20.42
CA ILE A 3 -11.60 3.09 19.79
C ILE A 3 -10.14 3.46 20.08
N SER A 4 -9.25 3.29 19.10
CA SER A 4 -7.79 3.44 19.28
C SER A 4 -7.35 4.83 19.79
N PHE A 5 -8.24 5.83 19.75
CA PHE A 5 -7.96 7.21 20.17
C PHE A 5 -8.86 7.71 21.33
N GLY A 6 -9.83 6.93 21.81
CA GLY A 6 -10.79 7.35 22.84
C GLY A 6 -12.08 8.00 22.30
N HIS A 7 -13.11 8.12 23.14
CA HIS A 7 -14.47 8.46 22.69
C HIS A 7 -14.59 9.86 22.07
N GLN A 8 -13.78 10.83 22.52
CA GLN A 8 -13.82 12.19 21.94
C GLN A 8 -13.38 12.25 20.47
N PHE A 9 -12.62 11.26 19.98
CA PHE A 9 -12.13 11.23 18.60
C PHE A 9 -12.92 10.27 17.71
N LYS A 10 -14.04 9.71 18.21
CA LYS A 10 -14.87 8.75 17.47
C LYS A 10 -15.31 9.26 16.09
N SER A 11 -15.55 10.56 15.96
CA SER A 11 -15.97 11.20 14.71
C SER A 11 -14.85 12.01 14.03
N MET A 12 -13.63 12.00 14.57
CA MET A 12 -12.53 12.85 14.08
C MET A 12 -12.25 12.59 12.60
N PHE A 13 -12.22 11.32 12.19
CA PHE A 13 -11.99 10.96 10.79
C PHE A 13 -13.10 11.49 9.88
N CYS A 14 -14.37 11.26 10.22
CA CYS A 14 -15.51 11.77 9.46
C CYS A 14 -15.49 13.31 9.36
N ASN A 15 -15.25 14.00 10.48
CA ASN A 15 -15.19 15.46 10.51
C ASN A 15 -14.04 16.02 9.65
N SER A 16 -12.89 15.34 9.66
CA SER A 16 -11.72 15.74 8.85
C SER A 16 -12.01 15.60 7.35
N ILE A 17 -12.64 14.48 6.95
CA ILE A 17 -13.07 14.28 5.56
C ILE A 17 -14.14 15.30 5.15
N SER A 18 -15.11 15.62 6.03
CA SER A 18 -16.11 16.64 5.76
C SER A 18 -15.54 18.06 5.60
N ALA A 19 -14.46 18.38 6.33
CA ALA A 19 -13.84 19.70 6.28
C ALA A 19 -12.90 19.88 5.07
N VAL A 20 -12.09 18.86 4.76
CA VAL A 20 -11.02 18.96 3.76
C VAL A 20 -11.47 18.42 2.38
N GLY A 21 -12.40 17.47 2.38
CA GLY A 21 -12.77 16.67 1.23
C GLY A 21 -12.04 15.34 1.20
N ASN A 22 -12.61 14.36 0.51
CA ASN A 22 -11.98 13.07 0.29
C ASN A 22 -10.79 13.19 -0.68
N LEU A 23 -9.98 12.13 -0.77
CA LEU A 23 -8.80 12.11 -1.67
C LEU A 23 -9.16 12.40 -3.13
N GLY A 24 -10.35 11.97 -3.57
CA GLY A 24 -10.90 12.27 -4.89
C GLY A 24 -11.03 13.78 -5.15
N GLU A 25 -11.71 14.46 -4.24
CA GLU A 25 -11.96 15.90 -4.29
C GLU A 25 -10.66 16.71 -4.17
N MET A 26 -9.76 16.30 -3.28
CA MET A 26 -8.44 16.93 -3.15
C MET A 26 -7.60 16.78 -4.42
N TYR A 27 -7.64 15.61 -5.06
CA TYR A 27 -6.90 15.36 -6.29
C TYR A 27 -7.43 16.20 -7.46
N GLU A 28 -8.75 16.26 -7.65
CA GLU A 28 -9.39 17.05 -8.70
C GLU A 28 -9.05 18.54 -8.58
N ARG A 29 -9.05 19.06 -7.34
CA ARG A 29 -8.73 20.47 -7.06
C ARG A 29 -7.27 20.84 -7.34
N ASN A 30 -6.33 19.90 -7.25
CA ASN A 30 -4.89 20.22 -7.23
C ASN A 30 -4.07 19.67 -8.40
N LEU A 31 -4.45 18.52 -8.99
CA LEU A 31 -3.56 17.77 -9.88
C LEU A 31 -4.08 17.66 -11.32
N GLY A 32 -5.39 17.73 -11.56
CA GLY A 32 -6.01 17.89 -12.89
C GLY A 32 -5.71 16.83 -13.98
N GLN A 33 -4.79 15.88 -13.76
CA GLN A 33 -4.32 14.95 -14.78
C GLN A 33 -4.83 13.52 -14.58
N SER A 34 -5.30 12.95 -15.68
CA SER A 34 -5.80 11.57 -15.77
C SER A 34 -4.66 10.57 -15.55
N ARG A 35 -4.69 9.84 -14.43
CA ARG A 35 -3.84 8.66 -14.26
C ARG A 35 -4.38 7.57 -15.17
N HIS A 36 -3.57 7.12 -16.14
CA HIS A 36 -3.95 6.03 -17.04
C HIS A 36 -4.31 4.77 -16.24
N LYS A 37 -5.63 4.47 -16.18
CA LYS A 37 -6.36 3.24 -15.82
C LYS A 37 -6.01 2.45 -14.55
N VAL A 38 -4.77 2.44 -14.06
CA VAL A 38 -4.30 1.50 -13.01
C VAL A 38 -4.22 2.16 -11.62
N ASN A 39 -4.30 3.50 -11.55
CA ASN A 39 -4.25 4.26 -10.29
C ASN A 39 -5.37 5.32 -10.23
N MET A 40 -6.61 4.94 -10.57
CA MET A 40 -7.76 5.83 -10.40
C MET A 40 -8.12 5.98 -8.92
N LEU A 41 -8.75 7.11 -8.60
CA LEU A 41 -9.24 7.38 -7.24
C LEU A 41 -10.40 6.42 -6.95
N ASN A 42 -10.34 5.74 -5.82
CA ASN A 42 -11.44 4.92 -5.34
C ASN A 42 -12.63 5.83 -5.00
N ARG A 43 -13.67 5.80 -5.84
CA ARG A 43 -14.89 6.62 -5.69
C ARG A 43 -16.02 5.88 -4.97
N GLY A 44 -15.71 4.75 -4.31
CA GLY A 44 -16.70 3.94 -3.58
C GLY A 44 -17.39 2.86 -4.43
N ASP A 45 -17.02 2.72 -5.70
CA ASP A 45 -17.46 1.66 -6.61
C ASP A 45 -16.50 0.45 -6.63
N THR A 46 -15.24 0.67 -6.25
CA THR A 46 -14.17 -0.30 -6.34
C THR A 46 -13.28 -0.17 -5.11
N GLY A 47 -13.62 -0.88 -4.03
CA GLY A 47 -12.78 -1.05 -2.84
C GLY A 47 -11.46 -1.79 -3.10
N LEU A 48 -10.95 -1.80 -4.33
CA LEU A 48 -9.87 -2.65 -4.80
C LEU A 48 -8.67 -1.80 -5.20
N VAL A 49 -7.52 -2.13 -4.63
CA VAL A 49 -6.22 -1.75 -5.18
C VAL A 49 -6.00 -2.63 -6.40
N TYR A 50 -6.06 -2.05 -7.59
CA TYR A 50 -5.74 -2.78 -8.82
C TYR A 50 -4.23 -2.92 -8.96
N PHE A 51 -3.72 -4.11 -8.68
CA PHE A 51 -2.40 -4.47 -9.15
C PHE A 51 -2.46 -4.59 -10.68
N HIS A 52 -1.44 -4.06 -11.36
CA HIS A 52 -1.29 -4.33 -12.79
C HIS A 52 -1.31 -5.85 -12.96
N PRO A 53 -2.16 -6.41 -13.85
CA PRO A 53 -2.18 -7.84 -14.06
C PRO A 53 -0.76 -8.29 -14.36
N ILE A 54 -0.31 -9.38 -13.72
CA ILE A 54 0.91 -10.05 -14.13
C ILE A 54 0.68 -10.36 -15.62
N GLY A 55 1.44 -9.68 -16.49
CA GLY A 55 1.30 -9.84 -17.94
C GLY A 55 1.32 -11.32 -18.29
N GLY A 56 0.50 -11.73 -19.27
CA GLY A 56 0.33 -13.13 -19.62
C GLY A 56 1.66 -13.85 -19.76
N SER A 57 1.80 -14.99 -19.09
CA SER A 57 3.00 -15.84 -19.03
C SER A 57 3.44 -16.45 -20.37
N GLY A 58 2.88 -15.99 -21.49
CA GLY A 58 3.13 -16.49 -22.83
C GLY A 58 4.35 -15.87 -23.52
N THR A 59 4.91 -14.78 -23.00
CA THR A 59 6.13 -14.18 -23.55
C THR A 59 7.22 -14.14 -22.49
N ILE A 60 8.31 -14.88 -22.75
CA ILE A 60 9.55 -14.75 -21.99
C ILE A 60 10.12 -13.37 -22.34
N GLY A 61 9.90 -12.40 -21.46
CA GLY A 61 10.55 -11.09 -21.55
C GLY A 61 12.08 -11.23 -21.46
N PRO A 62 12.84 -10.21 -21.88
CA PRO A 62 14.27 -10.22 -21.67
C PRO A 62 14.58 -10.47 -20.19
N GLY A 63 15.55 -11.33 -19.94
CA GLY A 63 15.99 -11.64 -18.58
C GLY A 63 16.38 -10.36 -17.81
N PRO A 64 16.51 -10.45 -16.48
CA PRO A 64 16.88 -9.32 -15.65
C PRO A 64 18.12 -8.61 -16.20
N GLY A 65 18.00 -7.31 -16.49
CA GLY A 65 19.13 -6.51 -16.94
C GLY A 65 20.31 -6.59 -15.97
N GLU A 66 21.53 -6.63 -16.51
CA GLU A 66 22.76 -6.66 -15.71
C GLU A 66 22.81 -5.46 -14.75
N GLY A 67 23.23 -5.71 -13.51
CA GLY A 67 23.22 -4.72 -12.42
C GLY A 67 21.84 -4.30 -11.90
N GLY A 68 20.75 -4.75 -12.53
CA GLY A 68 19.37 -4.40 -12.15
C GLY A 68 18.93 -4.99 -10.80
N LYS A 69 17.88 -4.40 -10.22
CA LYS A 69 17.31 -4.84 -8.93
C LYS A 69 16.91 -6.32 -8.95
N LEU A 70 16.25 -6.77 -10.02
CA LEU A 70 15.81 -8.16 -10.16
C LEU A 70 17.00 -9.14 -10.23
N LYS A 71 18.07 -8.80 -10.96
CA LYS A 71 19.31 -9.61 -10.99
C LYS A 71 19.92 -9.73 -9.59
N ARG A 72 19.95 -8.64 -8.82
CA ARG A 72 20.46 -8.62 -7.44
C ARG A 72 19.60 -9.47 -6.50
N ILE A 73 18.28 -9.47 -6.68
CA ILE A 73 17.35 -10.30 -5.91
C ILE A 73 17.61 -11.79 -6.21
N LEU A 74 17.66 -12.16 -7.49
CA LEU A 74 17.93 -13.53 -7.93
C LEU A 74 19.30 -14.03 -7.46
N LYS A 75 20.36 -13.22 -7.61
CA LYS A 75 21.70 -13.55 -7.13
C LYS A 75 21.74 -13.83 -5.63
N ARG A 76 20.88 -13.15 -4.85
CA ARG A 76 20.78 -13.35 -3.39
C ARG A 76 19.86 -14.51 -3.01
N GLY A 77 19.02 -15.00 -3.92
CA GLY A 77 18.04 -16.06 -3.67
C GLY A 77 16.87 -15.65 -2.76
N ARG A 78 16.72 -14.36 -2.44
CA ARG A 78 15.60 -13.85 -1.63
C ARG A 78 15.32 -12.37 -1.86
N LEU A 79 14.05 -12.01 -1.90
CA LEU A 79 13.58 -10.64 -1.75
C LEU A 79 13.84 -10.17 -0.31
N ARG A 80 14.11 -8.88 -0.14
CA ARG A 80 14.23 -8.25 1.17
C ARG A 80 13.23 -7.10 1.17
N CYS A 81 12.19 -7.22 1.96
CA CYS A 81 11.19 -6.18 2.12
C CYS A 81 11.61 -5.28 3.27
N GLY A 82 11.59 -3.98 3.02
CA GLY A 82 11.76 -2.99 4.08
C GLY A 82 10.41 -2.80 4.74
N ILE A 83 10.35 -3.00 6.05
CA ILE A 83 9.16 -2.73 6.87
C ILE A 83 9.41 -1.47 7.69
N LEU A 84 8.35 -0.77 8.05
CA LEU A 84 8.44 0.32 9.02
C LEU A 84 8.73 -0.27 10.40
N LEU A 85 9.75 0.25 11.08
CA LEU A 85 10.14 -0.19 12.43
C LEU A 85 9.40 0.56 13.55
N GLN A 86 8.56 1.53 13.18
CA GLN A 86 7.74 2.27 14.14
C GLN A 86 6.44 1.49 14.35
N ASP A 87 5.98 1.44 15.60
CA ASP A 87 4.74 0.77 15.99
C ASP A 87 3.51 1.56 15.53
N LEU A 88 3.37 1.65 14.22
CA LEU A 88 2.26 2.27 13.54
C LEU A 88 1.21 1.19 13.31
N GLY A 89 0.17 1.20 14.13
CA GLY A 89 -0.87 0.17 14.11
C GLY A 89 -1.38 -0.14 12.69
N GLY A 90 -1.30 -1.41 12.31
CA GLY A 90 -1.69 -1.92 10.99
C GLY A 90 -0.58 -2.00 9.95
N PHE A 91 0.60 -1.40 10.19
CA PHE A 91 1.82 -1.59 9.39
C PHE A 91 2.70 -2.66 10.04
N GLY A 92 3.99 -2.78 9.67
CA GLY A 92 4.90 -3.75 10.28
C GLY A 92 4.89 -3.71 11.80
N MET A 93 4.24 -4.70 12.42
CA MET A 93 4.14 -4.89 13.87
C MET A 93 4.88 -6.17 14.24
N TYR A 94 5.69 -6.09 15.28
CA TYR A 94 6.43 -7.23 15.80
C TYR A 94 5.77 -7.75 17.07
N ASP A 95 5.40 -9.03 17.05
CA ASP A 95 4.87 -9.73 18.22
C ASP A 95 6.02 -10.44 18.95
N THR A 96 6.30 -10.00 20.17
CA THR A 96 7.36 -10.57 21.02
C THR A 96 7.02 -11.95 21.58
N GLU A 97 5.74 -12.33 21.66
CA GLU A 97 5.33 -13.65 22.14
C GLU A 97 5.51 -14.72 21.06
N SER A 98 5.16 -14.39 19.82
CA SER A 98 5.31 -15.31 18.67
C SER A 98 6.61 -15.16 17.88
N ASP A 99 7.41 -14.11 18.14
CA ASP A 99 8.62 -13.76 17.38
C ASP A 99 8.34 -13.63 15.88
N GLN A 100 7.20 -13.01 15.53
CA GLN A 100 6.76 -12.83 14.15
C GLN A 100 6.44 -11.37 13.84
N TRP A 101 6.59 -11.01 12.56
CA TRP A 101 6.10 -9.74 12.02
C TRP A 101 4.74 -9.95 11.37
N SER A 102 3.84 -8.99 11.53
CA SER A 102 2.53 -8.95 10.87
C SER A 102 2.17 -7.53 10.42
N GLY A 103 1.13 -7.39 9.59
CA GLY A 103 0.61 -6.10 9.13
C GLY A 103 0.90 -5.81 7.66
N LEU A 104 0.48 -4.63 7.20
CA LEU A 104 0.38 -4.31 5.77
C LEU A 104 1.70 -4.48 5.00
N ASP A 105 2.83 -4.05 5.56
CA ASP A 105 4.14 -4.17 4.91
C ASP A 105 4.56 -5.64 4.71
N VAL A 106 4.13 -6.51 5.63
CA VAL A 106 4.40 -7.96 5.60
C VAL A 106 3.49 -8.64 4.59
N ASP A 107 2.20 -8.32 4.61
CA ASP A 107 1.20 -8.87 3.68
C ASP A 107 1.52 -8.50 2.22
N PHE A 108 2.13 -7.34 1.99
CA PHE A 108 2.47 -6.84 0.66
C PHE A 108 3.73 -7.47 0.03
N CYS A 109 4.64 -8.04 0.85
CA CYS A 109 6.05 -8.33 0.51
C CYS A 109 6.33 -9.36 -0.63
#